data_AF-A0AAN0R1B4-F1
#
_entry.id   AF-A0AAN0R1B4-F1
#
_cell.length_a   1.000
_cell.length_b   1.000
_cell.length_c   1.000
_cell.angle_alpha   90.00
_cell.angle_beta   90.00
_cell.angle_gamma   90.00
#
_symmetry.space_group_name_H-M   'P 1'
#
loop_
_entity.id
_entity.type
_entity.pdbx_description
1 polymer ?
#
loop_
_entity_poly.entity_id
_entity_poly.type
_entity_poly.pdbx_seq_one_letter_code
_entity_poly.pdbx_strand_id
1 'polypeptide(L)'
;MSKRAVHMYGWDGGTEADQDPPEDVLCGTDGEMEDEQLASDWRHVTCKRCLKIREKQMARWAAEERDQKVKLFDEAQAITIELGHRNISTAIKALIRERDQLRQDRDALLESGGHLL
;
A
#
# COMPACT_ATOMS: atom_id res chain seq x y z
N MET A 1 -26.18 -7.61 -13.97
CA MET A 1 -26.39 -7.75 -12.51
C MET A 1 -25.92 -9.14 -12.12
N SER A 2 -24.63 -9.29 -11.80
CA SER A 2 -24.03 -10.56 -11.38
C SER A 2 -24.66 -10.99 -10.05
N LYS A 3 -25.25 -12.18 -10.00
CA LYS A 3 -25.90 -12.70 -8.80
C LYS A 3 -24.81 -13.05 -7.78
N ARG A 4 -24.73 -12.30 -6.67
CA ARG A 4 -23.86 -12.64 -5.54
C ARG A 4 -24.31 -14.00 -4.98
N ALA A 5 -23.38 -14.94 -4.87
CA ALA A 5 -23.66 -16.26 -4.31
C ALA A 5 -23.92 -16.13 -2.80
N VAL A 6 -25.14 -16.43 -2.37
CA VAL A 6 -25.51 -16.56 -0.95
C VAL A 6 -25.25 -18.00 -0.53
N HIS A 7 -24.20 -18.23 0.26
CA HIS A 7 -23.90 -19.55 0.80
C HIS A 7 -24.56 -19.69 2.17
N MET A 8 -25.72 -20.35 2.21
CA MET A 8 -26.37 -20.86 3.44
C MET A 8 -25.63 -22.11 3.97
N TYR A 9 -24.30 -22.07 4.08
CA TYR A 9 -23.60 -23.12 4.84
C TYR A 9 -23.70 -22.74 6.32
N GLY A 10 -24.36 -23.60 7.08
CA GLY A 10 -24.77 -23.38 8.46
C GLY A 10 -23.71 -22.62 9.26
N TRP A 11 -24.13 -21.53 9.87
CA TRP A 11 -23.41 -20.87 10.95
C TRP A 11 -22.93 -21.94 11.94
N ASP A 12 -21.64 -22.27 11.91
CA ASP A 12 -21.01 -23.32 12.74
C ASP A 12 -20.91 -22.92 14.22
N GLY A 13 -21.57 -21.84 14.67
CA GLY A 13 -21.65 -21.51 16.10
C GLY A 13 -20.30 -21.53 16.84
N GLY A 14 -19.19 -21.26 16.13
CA GLY A 14 -17.85 -21.54 16.64
C GLY A 14 -17.42 -20.54 17.71
N THR A 15 -17.59 -20.97 18.97
CA THR A 15 -17.05 -20.56 20.29
C THR A 15 -17.09 -19.10 20.74
N GLU A 16 -17.49 -18.14 19.91
CA GLU A 16 -17.68 -16.74 20.35
C GLU A 16 -19.16 -16.39 20.26
N ALA A 17 -19.86 -16.63 21.38
CA ALA A 17 -21.32 -16.63 21.51
C ALA A 17 -22.00 -15.24 21.52
N ASP A 18 -21.28 -14.16 21.15
CA ASP A 18 -21.73 -12.78 21.40
C ASP A 18 -22.00 -11.96 20.12
N GLN A 19 -22.16 -12.60 18.95
CA GLN A 19 -22.60 -11.90 17.75
C GLN A 19 -23.91 -12.46 17.22
N ASP A 20 -24.92 -11.59 17.15
CA ASP A 20 -26.17 -11.86 16.46
C ASP A 20 -25.85 -12.29 15.01
N PRO A 21 -26.47 -13.38 14.52
CA PRO A 21 -26.23 -13.81 13.16
C PRO A 21 -26.67 -12.69 12.19
N PRO A 22 -25.85 -12.34 11.18
CA PRO A 22 -26.24 -11.35 10.18
C PRO A 22 -27.47 -11.86 9.41
N GLU A 23 -28.40 -10.96 9.08
CA GLU A 23 -29.63 -11.29 8.33
C GLU A 23 -29.32 -12.00 7.00
N ASP A 24 -28.20 -11.64 6.36
CA ASP A 24 -27.68 -12.27 5.15
C ASP A 24 -26.20 -12.67 5.30
N VAL A 25 -25.87 -13.91 4.94
CA VAL A 25 -24.48 -14.40 4.81
C VAL A 25 -23.97 -14.12 3.40
N LEU A 26 -23.29 -12.99 3.23
CA LEU A 26 -22.74 -12.51 1.98
C LEU A 26 -21.30 -13.04 1.81
N CYS A 27 -21.10 -13.89 0.82
CA CYS A 27 -19.79 -14.43 0.49
C CYS A 27 -18.92 -13.39 -0.22
N GLY A 28 -17.63 -13.37 0.12
CA GLY A 28 -16.64 -12.48 -0.51
C GLY A 28 -15.97 -13.07 -1.74
N THR A 29 -16.53 -14.13 -2.34
CA THR A 29 -16.08 -14.73 -3.59
C THR A 29 -17.10 -14.42 -4.69
N ASP A 30 -16.66 -13.79 -5.78
CA ASP A 30 -17.49 -13.60 -6.97
C ASP A 30 -17.43 -14.88 -7.81
N GLY A 31 -18.50 -15.70 -7.82
CA GLY A 31 -18.67 -16.84 -8.75
C GLY A 31 -18.92 -18.22 -8.12
N GLU A 32 -19.18 -19.22 -8.98
CA GLU A 32 -19.26 -20.64 -8.63
C GLU A 32 -17.85 -21.15 -8.31
N MET A 33 -17.50 -21.22 -7.02
CA MET A 33 -16.50 -22.16 -6.46
C MET A 33 -15.20 -22.38 -7.26
N GLU A 34 -14.60 -21.32 -7.83
CA GLU A 34 -13.20 -21.34 -8.22
C GLU A 34 -12.48 -20.22 -7.47
N ASP A 35 -11.44 -20.61 -6.73
CA ASP A 35 -10.79 -19.93 -5.61
C ASP A 35 -10.09 -18.58 -5.93
N GLU A 36 -10.41 -17.90 -7.03
CA GLU A 36 -9.49 -16.88 -7.58
C GLU A 36 -10.05 -15.45 -7.65
N GLN A 37 -11.36 -15.23 -7.41
CA GLN A 37 -11.91 -13.87 -7.48
C GLN A 37 -12.59 -13.48 -6.16
N LEU A 38 -11.76 -12.93 -5.26
CA LEU A 38 -12.25 -12.21 -4.08
C LEU A 38 -12.95 -10.92 -4.53
N ALA A 39 -14.11 -10.65 -3.96
CA ALA A 39 -14.90 -9.45 -4.24
C ALA A 39 -14.05 -8.20 -4.03
N SER A 40 -14.16 -7.24 -4.95
CA SER A 40 -13.46 -5.95 -4.85
C SER A 40 -14.03 -5.06 -3.75
N ASP A 41 -15.33 -5.19 -3.45
CA ASP A 41 -16.00 -4.52 -2.33
C ASP A 41 -16.26 -5.49 -1.17
N TRP A 42 -15.54 -5.26 -0.08
CA TRP A 42 -15.65 -6.04 1.14
C TRP A 42 -16.55 -5.42 2.21
N ARG A 43 -17.12 -4.23 1.98
CA ARG A 43 -17.94 -3.51 2.97
C ARG A 43 -19.17 -4.30 3.43
N HIS A 44 -19.61 -5.24 2.59
CA HIS A 44 -20.83 -6.01 2.79
C HIS A 44 -20.55 -7.51 3.00
N VAL A 45 -19.30 -7.95 3.05
CA VAL A 45 -18.97 -9.38 3.22
C VAL A 45 -19.13 -9.78 4.68
N THR A 46 -20.04 -10.70 4.96
CA THR A 46 -20.32 -11.22 6.31
C THR A 46 -19.85 -12.66 6.52
N CYS A 47 -19.39 -13.34 5.46
CA CYS A 47 -18.86 -14.70 5.55
C CYS A 47 -17.55 -14.79 6.37
N LYS A 48 -17.60 -15.49 7.51
CA LYS A 48 -16.46 -15.66 8.44
C LYS A 48 -15.22 -16.30 7.79
N ARG A 49 -15.40 -17.22 6.84
CA ARG A 49 -14.28 -17.81 6.05
C ARG A 49 -13.59 -16.73 5.20
N CYS A 50 -14.36 -15.93 4.47
CA CYS A 50 -13.83 -14.87 3.61
C CYS A 50 -13.13 -13.78 4.43
N LEU A 51 -13.71 -13.38 5.57
CA LEU A 51 -13.09 -12.41 6.47
C LEU A 51 -11.73 -12.90 7.00
N LYS A 52 -11.63 -14.17 7.43
CA LYS A 52 -10.35 -14.77 7.86
C LYS A 52 -9.30 -14.81 6.74
N ILE A 53 -9.72 -15.08 5.50
CA ILE A 53 -8.81 -15.05 4.34
C ILE A 53 -8.31 -13.62 4.09
N ARG A 54 -9.21 -12.62 4.15
CA ARG A 54 -8.85 -11.21 4.00
C ARG A 54 -7.88 -10.76 5.08
N GLU A 55 -8.13 -11.09 6.34
CA GLU A 55 -7.25 -10.74 7.45
C GLU A 55 -5.83 -11.30 7.24
N LYS A 56 -5.73 -12.58 6.85
CA LYS A 56 -4.44 -13.20 6.51
C LYS A 56 -3.75 -12.50 5.34
N GLN A 57 -4.49 -12.15 4.30
CA GLN A 57 -3.96 -11.43 3.14
C GLN A 57 -3.47 -10.03 3.50
N MET A 58 -4.25 -9.26 4.27
CA MET A 58 -3.88 -7.94 4.74
C MET A 58 -2.65 -8.00 5.66
N ALA A 59 -2.57 -9.00 6.54
CA ALA A 59 -1.41 -9.22 7.40
C ALA A 59 -0.14 -9.53 6.58
N ARG A 60 -0.26 -10.37 5.54
CA ARG A 60 0.84 -10.67 4.62
C ARG A 60 1.30 -9.42 3.87
N TRP A 61 0.37 -8.66 3.29
CA TRP A 61 0.70 -7.41 2.60
C TRP A 61 1.34 -6.37 3.51
N ALA A 62 0.85 -6.23 4.75
CA ALA A 62 1.47 -5.35 5.73
C ALA A 62 2.90 -5.79 6.10
N ALA A 63 3.17 -7.10 6.13
CA ALA A 63 4.52 -7.62 6.34
C ALA A 63 5.43 -7.33 5.12
N GLU A 64 4.95 -7.64 3.91
CA GLU A 64 5.65 -7.36 2.65
C GLU A 64 5.97 -5.86 2.49
N GLU A 65 5.02 -4.97 2.84
CA GLU A 65 5.21 -3.52 2.80
C GLU A 65 6.29 -3.06 3.79
N ARG A 66 6.32 -3.63 5.01
CA ARG A 66 7.37 -3.33 6.00
C ARG A 66 8.73 -3.78 5.49
N ASP A 67 8.83 -4.99 4.96
CA ASP A 67 10.09 -5.53 4.43
C ASP A 67 10.60 -4.70 3.25
N GLN A 68 9.71 -4.26 2.37
CA GLN A 68 10.05 -3.37 1.27
C GLN A 68 10.56 -2.01 1.76
N LYS A 69 9.93 -1.43 2.79
CA LYS A 69 10.39 -0.17 3.39
C LYS A 69 11.78 -0.29 4.02
N VAL A 70 12.08 -1.41 4.67
CA VAL A 70 13.42 -1.68 5.23
C VAL A 70 14.46 -1.73 4.11
N LYS A 71 14.21 -2.49 3.04
CA LYS A 71 15.13 -2.57 1.88
C LYS A 71 15.40 -1.19 1.27
N LEU A 72 14.36 -0.41 1.01
CA LEU A 72 14.51 0.94 0.46
C LEU A 72 15.28 1.88 1.39
N PHE A 73 15.10 1.73 2.71
CA PHE A 73 15.83 2.51 3.69
C PHE A 73 17.32 2.13 3.73
N ASP A 74 17.63 0.84 3.71
CA ASP A 74 19.01 0.34 3.68
C ASP A 74 19.74 0.79 2.40
N GLU A 75 19.08 0.72 1.25
CA GLU A 75 19.58 1.25 -0.02
C GLU A 75 19.86 2.76 0.05
N ALA A 76 18.90 3.54 0.56
CA ALA A 76 19.08 4.98 0.73
C ALA A 76 20.22 5.32 1.72
N GLN A 77 20.41 4.52 2.76
CA GLN A 77 21.49 4.68 3.72
C GLN A 77 22.85 4.36 3.08
N ALA A 78 22.95 3.29 2.28
CA ALA A 78 24.17 2.96 1.54
C ALA A 78 24.59 4.10 0.60
N ILE A 79 23.65 4.61 -0.21
CA ILE A 79 23.89 5.76 -1.10
C ILE A 79 24.33 6.99 -0.29
N THR A 80 23.67 7.26 0.83
CA THR A 80 24.02 8.38 1.71
C THR A 80 25.47 8.30 2.20
N ILE A 81 25.93 7.10 2.57
CA ILE A 81 27.31 6.87 3.03
C ILE A 81 28.29 7.02 1.87
N GLU A 82 27.97 6.50 0.68
CA GLU A 82 28.80 6.67 -0.52
C GLU A 82 28.98 8.14 -0.91
N LEU A 83 27.93 8.95 -0.74
CA LEU A 83 27.97 10.41 -0.92
C LEU A 83 28.72 11.15 0.22
N GLY A 84 29.20 10.43 1.24
CA GLY A 84 29.96 11.01 2.36
C GLY A 84 29.10 11.71 3.41
N HIS A 85 27.79 11.47 3.42
CA HIS A 85 26.88 12.05 4.40
C HIS A 85 26.67 11.12 5.61
N ARG A 86 26.49 11.69 6.80
CA ARG A 86 26.33 10.92 8.06
C ARG A 86 24.93 10.31 8.23
N ASN A 87 23.91 10.90 7.61
CA ASN A 87 22.53 10.42 7.66
C ASN A 87 21.75 10.92 6.43
N ILE A 88 20.65 10.21 6.13
CA ILE A 88 19.83 10.45 4.94
C ILE A 88 19.27 11.88 4.95
N SER A 89 18.85 12.40 6.11
CA SER A 89 18.29 13.75 6.20
C SER A 89 19.30 14.84 5.81
N THR A 90 20.57 14.68 6.18
CA THR A 90 21.65 15.58 5.78
C THR A 90 21.91 15.50 4.28
N ALA A 91 21.95 14.30 3.71
CA ALA A 91 22.08 14.11 2.26
C ALA A 91 20.94 14.80 1.50
N ILE A 92 19.69 14.57 1.91
CA ILE A 92 18.51 15.20 1.30
C ILE A 92 18.61 16.73 1.34
N LYS A 93 18.99 17.30 2.49
CA LYS A 93 19.14 18.76 2.61
C LYS A 93 20.23 19.32 1.71
N ALA A 94 21.36 18.62 1.60
CA ALA A 94 22.46 19.02 0.72
C ALA A 94 22.02 18.99 -0.75
N LEU A 95 21.38 17.89 -1.18
CA LEU A 95 20.87 17.73 -2.54
C LEU A 95 19.78 18.75 -2.89
N ILE A 96 18.90 19.09 -1.95
CA ILE A 96 17.90 20.16 -2.14
C ILE A 96 18.61 21.48 -2.43
N ARG A 97 19.59 21.85 -1.58
CA ARG A 97 20.33 23.10 -1.72
C ARG A 97 21.08 23.18 -3.04
N GLU A 98 21.76 22.10 -3.43
CA GLU A 98 22.51 22.04 -4.70
C GLU A 98 21.57 22.21 -5.90
N ARG A 99 20.44 21.49 -5.91
CA ARG A 99 19.44 21.62 -6.97
C ARG A 99 18.82 23.02 -7.04
N ASP A 100 18.58 23.66 -5.90
CA ASP A 100 18.08 25.04 -5.90
C ASP A 100 19.13 26.03 -6.41
N GLN A 101 20.41 25.84 -6.07
CA GLN A 101 21.50 26.64 -6.62
C GLN A 101 21.60 26.48 -8.14
N LEU A 102 21.58 25.24 -8.65
CA LEU A 102 21.62 24.97 -10.09
C LEU A 102 20.44 25.61 -10.85
N ARG A 103 19.27 25.67 -10.22
CA ARG A 103 18.10 26.38 -10.78
C ARG A 103 18.34 27.89 -10.85
N GLN A 104 18.88 28.48 -9.79
CA GLN A 104 19.22 29.90 -9.77
C GLN A 104 20.28 30.25 -10.82
N ASP A 105 21.33 29.43 -10.93
CA ASP A 105 22.41 29.64 -11.90
C ASP A 105 21.88 29.56 -13.34
N ARG A 106 21.01 28.58 -13.62
CA ARG A 106 20.32 28.46 -14.91
C ARG A 106 19.48 29.71 -15.21
N ASP A 107 18.68 30.17 -14.25
CA ASP A 107 17.79 31.31 -14.44
C ASP A 107 18.60 32.59 -14.68
N ALA A 108 19.70 32.80 -13.94
CA ALA A 108 20.63 33.90 -14.16
C ALA A 108 21.30 33.85 -15.55
N LEU A 109 21.67 32.66 -16.04
CA LEU A 109 22.19 32.49 -17.40
C LEU A 109 21.15 32.87 -18.46
N LEU A 110 19.88 32.48 -18.27
CA LEU A 110 18.80 32.85 -19.18
C LEU A 110 18.55 34.37 -19.19
N GLU A 111 18.57 35.02 -18.02
CA GLU A 111 18.43 36.47 -17.91
C GLU A 111 19.59 37.21 -18.58
N SER A 112 20.84 36.77 -18.34
CA SER A 112 22.03 37.38 -18.94
C SER A 112 22.11 37.18 -20.47
N GLY A 113 21.66 36.03 -20.97
CA GLY A 113 21.58 35.72 -22.40
C GLY A 113 20.40 36.41 -23.11
N GLY A 114 19.35 36.78 -22.37
CA GLY A 114 18.19 37.50 -22.88
C GLY A 114 18.50 38.93 -23.36
N HIS A 115 19.66 39.49 -23.02
CA HIS A 115 20.12 40.80 -23.50
C HIS A 115 20.93 40.73 -24.81
N LEU A 116 21.19 39.54 -25.34
CA LEU A 116 21.98 39.31 -26.56
C LEU A 116 21.12 38.99 -27.81
N LEU A 117 19.79 39.14 -27.71
CA LEU A 117 18.82 39.04 -28.81
C LEU A 117 18.05 40.36 -28.94
#